data_AF-A0A937MR48-F1
#
_entry.id   AF-A0A937MR48-F1
#
_cell.length_a   1.000
_cell.length_b   1.000
_cell.length_c   1.000
_cell.angle_alpha   90.00
_cell.angle_beta   90.00
_cell.angle_gamma   90.00
#
_symmetry.space_group_name_H-M   'P 1'
#
loop_
_entity.id
_entity.type
_entity.pdbx_description
1 polymer ?
#
loop_
_entity_poly.entity_id
_entity_poly.type
_entity_poly.pdbx_seq_one_letter_code
_entity_poly.pdbx_strand_id
1 'polypeptide(L)'
;MSEIVRTAEELIEKGRKAQSIFEAYSQEQVDEVVTAVAWAGYSNAEYLARFSIEETSMGLIEDRVKKIQNKTRGTLRDLKGALSRGIINIDVKTGVTEIAKPMGVIGAITPVTNPVATAINNIMVVLKGGNAVILASHPSAKKTGMEVVRLVREEIDKLKAPLDLVQTVEQPSKDLSQEIMHRADTVIATGGSVMVKAAYSSGKPALGVGQGNAVVIIDPSANIDDAVDKIFAGKTFDYATSCSSESSIVVQDAIYGEVIEKFKAKGSHLVSLEEKAKLGATIWTNGAINGKVVCKSPEAIATLADITSEEALKAKCFLVEEEGIGKEHPFSGEKLTVVLSIFKYSDFDEALDIVNRITSYQG
;
A
#
# COMPACT_ATOMS: atom_id res chain seq x y z
N MET A 1 -8.61 27.48 -21.79
CA MET A 1 -8.56 26.35 -20.83
C MET A 1 -7.45 25.42 -21.27
N SER A 2 -6.53 25.02 -20.38
CA SER A 2 -5.46 24.11 -20.77
C SER A 2 -6.03 22.71 -21.08
N GLU A 3 -5.29 21.91 -21.86
CA GLU A 3 -5.68 20.53 -22.15
C GLU A 3 -5.86 19.70 -20.87
N ILE A 4 -5.00 19.91 -19.87
CA ILE A 4 -5.06 19.26 -18.55
C ILE A 4 -6.39 19.56 -17.85
N VAL A 5 -6.80 20.83 -17.82
CA VAL A 5 -8.05 21.25 -17.17
C VAL A 5 -9.25 20.61 -17.89
N ARG A 6 -9.25 20.64 -19.23
CA ARG A 6 -10.30 20.02 -20.03
C ARG A 6 -10.41 18.52 -19.75
N THR A 7 -9.29 17.79 -19.75
CA THR A 7 -9.26 16.35 -19.48
C THR A 7 -9.81 16.03 -18.09
N ALA A 8 -9.41 16.79 -17.06
CA ALA A 8 -9.93 16.61 -15.70
C ALA A 8 -11.44 16.88 -15.63
N GLU A 9 -11.91 17.95 -16.27
CA GLU A 9 -13.35 18.28 -16.35
C GLU A 9 -14.16 17.18 -17.03
N GLU A 10 -13.68 16.64 -18.14
CA GLU A 10 -14.35 15.57 -18.87
C GLU A 10 -14.48 14.29 -18.02
N LEU A 11 -13.42 13.91 -17.30
CA LEU A 11 -13.45 12.73 -16.40
C LEU A 11 -14.45 12.92 -15.25
N ILE A 12 -14.45 14.11 -14.63
CA ILE A 12 -15.37 14.45 -13.54
C ILE A 12 -16.81 14.43 -14.03
N GLU A 13 -17.10 15.04 -15.19
CA GLU A 13 -18.46 15.12 -15.72
C GLU A 13 -19.01 13.74 -16.11
N LYS A 14 -18.19 12.89 -16.75
CA LYS A 14 -18.55 11.48 -17.01
C LYS A 14 -18.83 10.72 -15.73
N GLY A 15 -17.98 10.92 -14.71
CA GLY A 15 -18.13 10.30 -13.40
C GLY A 15 -19.42 10.73 -12.71
N ARG A 16 -19.76 12.02 -12.74
CA ARG A 16 -21.01 12.55 -12.19
C ARG A 16 -22.23 11.95 -12.87
N LYS A 17 -22.24 11.91 -14.21
CA LYS A 17 -23.35 11.29 -14.98
C LYS A 17 -23.54 9.83 -14.62
N ALA A 18 -22.45 9.05 -14.55
CA ALA A 18 -22.49 7.65 -14.16
C ALA A 18 -22.99 7.47 -12.71
N GLN A 19 -22.49 8.30 -11.79
CA GLN A 19 -22.87 8.25 -10.38
C GLN A 19 -24.35 8.62 -10.18
N SER A 20 -24.90 9.61 -10.89
CA SER A 20 -26.33 9.95 -10.83
C SER A 20 -27.24 8.78 -11.24
N ILE A 21 -26.83 7.98 -12.24
CA ILE A 21 -27.57 6.77 -12.63
C ILE A 21 -27.46 5.71 -11.52
N PHE A 22 -26.27 5.54 -10.97
CA PHE A 22 -25.98 4.56 -9.93
C PHE A 22 -26.67 4.89 -8.60
N GLU A 23 -26.99 6.16 -8.35
CA GLU A 23 -27.78 6.59 -7.20
C GLU A 23 -29.21 6.01 -7.18
N ALA A 24 -29.72 5.47 -8.29
CA ALA A 24 -30.99 4.75 -8.31
C ALA A 24 -30.88 3.26 -7.89
N TYR A 25 -29.67 2.72 -7.75
CA TYR A 25 -29.47 1.29 -7.51
C TYR A 25 -29.86 0.89 -6.09
N SER A 26 -30.45 -0.30 -5.95
CA SER A 26 -30.73 -0.95 -4.67
C SER A 26 -29.44 -1.41 -3.97
N GLN A 27 -29.53 -1.80 -2.70
CA GLN A 27 -28.39 -2.36 -1.97
C GLN A 27 -27.84 -3.61 -2.67
N GLU A 28 -28.71 -4.49 -3.14
CA GLU A 28 -28.36 -5.75 -3.79
C GLU A 28 -27.65 -5.51 -5.12
N GLN A 29 -28.14 -4.55 -5.92
CA GLN A 29 -27.50 -4.20 -7.19
C GLN A 29 -26.10 -3.60 -6.97
N VAL A 30 -25.93 -2.74 -5.95
CA VAL A 30 -24.61 -2.22 -5.59
C VAL A 30 -23.69 -3.34 -5.13
N ASP A 31 -24.18 -4.27 -4.32
CA ASP A 31 -23.41 -5.42 -3.83
C ASP A 31 -22.98 -6.35 -4.97
N GLU A 32 -23.83 -6.53 -5.98
CA GLU A 32 -23.51 -7.31 -7.19
C GLU A 32 -22.41 -6.63 -8.02
N VAL A 33 -22.49 -5.31 -8.22
CA VAL A 33 -21.44 -4.53 -8.89
C VAL A 33 -20.11 -4.61 -8.14
N VAL A 34 -20.12 -4.47 -6.81
CA VAL A 34 -18.91 -4.62 -5.97
C VAL A 34 -18.33 -6.04 -6.09
N THR A 35 -19.20 -7.05 -6.14
CA THR A 35 -18.78 -8.45 -6.33
C THR A 35 -18.15 -8.66 -7.71
N ALA A 36 -18.69 -8.04 -8.76
CA ALA A 36 -18.10 -8.07 -10.10
C ALA A 36 -16.70 -7.42 -10.14
N VAL A 37 -16.49 -6.30 -9.45
CA VAL A 37 -15.16 -5.70 -9.29
C VAL A 37 -14.20 -6.65 -8.57
N ALA A 38 -14.66 -7.29 -7.48
CA ALA A 38 -13.86 -8.26 -6.75
C ALA A 38 -13.49 -9.47 -7.64
N TRP A 39 -14.43 -9.92 -8.49
CA TRP A 39 -14.19 -10.99 -9.44
C TRP A 39 -13.12 -10.61 -10.47
N ALA A 40 -13.16 -9.40 -11.02
CA ALA A 40 -12.15 -8.89 -11.95
C ALA A 40 -10.73 -8.99 -11.35
N GLY A 41 -10.55 -8.53 -10.10
CA GLY A 41 -9.27 -8.59 -9.42
C GLY A 41 -8.83 -10.00 -9.03
N TYR A 42 -9.75 -10.81 -8.47
CA TYR A 42 -9.43 -12.14 -7.94
C TYR A 42 -9.13 -13.15 -9.05
N SER A 43 -9.97 -13.20 -10.08
CA SER A 43 -9.84 -14.17 -11.18
C SER A 43 -8.66 -13.89 -12.10
N ASN A 44 -8.25 -12.62 -12.25
CA ASN A 44 -7.11 -12.21 -13.06
C ASN A 44 -5.83 -11.98 -12.24
N ALA A 45 -5.76 -12.44 -10.98
CA ALA A 45 -4.67 -12.11 -10.07
C ALA A 45 -3.29 -12.52 -10.59
N GLU A 46 -3.17 -13.69 -11.23
CA GLU A 46 -1.90 -14.14 -11.83
C GLU A 46 -1.45 -13.24 -12.99
N TYR A 47 -2.37 -12.97 -13.91
CA TYR A 47 -2.11 -12.08 -15.05
C TYR A 47 -1.70 -10.68 -14.57
N LEU A 48 -2.48 -10.08 -13.67
CA LEU A 48 -2.23 -8.74 -13.13
C LEU A 48 -0.94 -8.68 -12.30
N ALA A 49 -0.59 -9.73 -11.58
CA ALA A 49 0.69 -9.82 -10.87
C ALA A 49 1.87 -9.72 -11.85
N ARG A 50 1.88 -10.57 -12.88
CA ARG A 50 2.94 -10.58 -13.91
C ARG A 50 3.00 -9.24 -14.64
N PHE A 51 1.84 -8.74 -15.10
CA PHE A 51 1.74 -7.46 -15.83
C PHE A 51 2.29 -6.28 -15.01
N SER A 52 1.92 -6.20 -13.74
CA SER A 52 2.40 -5.12 -12.87
C SER A 52 3.90 -5.21 -12.56
N ILE A 53 4.44 -6.42 -12.41
CA ILE A 53 5.87 -6.63 -12.15
C ILE A 53 6.67 -6.33 -13.41
N GLU A 54 6.17 -6.68 -14.60
CA GLU A 54 6.81 -6.32 -15.86
C GLU A 54 6.91 -4.79 -16.03
N GLU A 55 5.85 -4.05 -15.69
CA GLU A 55 5.85 -2.59 -15.80
C GLU A 55 6.73 -1.92 -14.72
N THR A 56 6.62 -2.36 -13.46
CA THR A 56 7.25 -1.68 -12.31
C THR A 56 8.64 -2.22 -11.97
N SER A 57 8.95 -3.45 -12.39
CA SER A 57 10.09 -4.25 -11.97
C SER A 57 10.17 -4.46 -10.45
N MET A 58 9.08 -4.30 -9.70
CA MET A 58 9.05 -4.38 -8.22
C MET A 58 8.31 -5.62 -7.77
N GLY A 59 8.79 -6.31 -6.73
CA GLY A 59 8.10 -7.40 -6.05
C GLY A 59 8.38 -8.80 -6.61
N LEU A 60 7.59 -9.77 -6.13
CA LEU A 60 7.69 -11.19 -6.42
C LEU A 60 6.33 -11.72 -6.87
N ILE A 61 6.29 -12.45 -7.99
CA ILE A 61 5.04 -12.86 -8.66
C ILE A 61 4.16 -13.66 -7.70
N GLU A 62 4.71 -14.70 -7.07
CA GLU A 62 3.97 -15.64 -6.22
C GLU A 62 3.30 -14.93 -5.04
N ASP A 63 4.01 -13.98 -4.43
CA ASP A 63 3.48 -13.20 -3.32
C ASP A 63 2.48 -12.14 -3.80
N ARG A 64 2.72 -11.52 -4.95
CA ARG A 64 1.79 -10.55 -5.52
C ARG A 64 0.45 -11.18 -5.89
N VAL A 65 0.42 -12.41 -6.41
CA VAL A 65 -0.82 -13.16 -6.64
C VAL A 65 -1.59 -13.32 -5.34
N LYS A 66 -0.93 -13.83 -4.28
CA LYS A 66 -1.54 -13.97 -2.95
C LYS A 66 -2.03 -12.62 -2.43
N LYS A 67 -1.27 -11.53 -2.64
CA LYS A 67 -1.61 -10.18 -2.21
C LYS A 67 -2.90 -9.70 -2.86
N ILE A 68 -3.00 -9.81 -4.18
CA ILE A 68 -4.19 -9.42 -4.94
C ILE A 68 -5.40 -10.23 -4.48
N GLN A 69 -5.28 -11.55 -4.38
CA GLN A 69 -6.38 -12.42 -3.97
C GLN A 69 -6.83 -12.17 -2.53
N ASN A 70 -5.89 -12.13 -1.58
CA ASN A 70 -6.19 -11.97 -0.16
C ASN A 70 -6.76 -10.59 0.14
N LYS A 71 -6.21 -9.52 -0.44
CA LYS A 71 -6.73 -8.16 -0.24
C LYS A 71 -8.12 -8.02 -0.87
N THR A 72 -8.33 -8.50 -2.09
CA THR A 72 -9.64 -8.46 -2.75
C THR A 72 -10.70 -9.23 -1.95
N ARG A 73 -10.39 -10.46 -1.54
CA ARG A 73 -11.30 -11.29 -0.74
C ARG A 73 -11.57 -10.69 0.64
N GLY A 74 -10.53 -10.17 1.30
CA GLY A 74 -10.64 -9.51 2.59
C GLY A 74 -11.56 -8.29 2.53
N THR A 75 -11.35 -7.41 1.54
CA THR A 75 -12.22 -6.26 1.31
C THR A 75 -13.65 -6.70 1.01
N LEU A 76 -13.86 -7.70 0.14
CA LEU A 76 -15.21 -8.18 -0.16
C LEU A 76 -15.92 -8.71 1.09
N ARG A 77 -15.21 -9.46 1.94
CA ARG A 77 -15.72 -9.94 3.23
C ARG A 77 -16.17 -8.78 4.12
N ASP A 78 -15.36 -7.73 4.22
CA ASP A 78 -15.64 -6.59 5.09
C ASP A 78 -16.81 -5.73 4.55
N LEU A 79 -16.99 -5.66 3.23
CA LEU A 79 -18.12 -4.94 2.61
C LEU A 79 -19.42 -5.74 2.58
N LYS A 80 -19.35 -7.06 2.74
CA LYS A 80 -20.52 -7.96 2.72
C LYS A 80 -21.42 -7.67 3.91
N GLY A 81 -22.66 -7.28 3.63
CA GLY A 81 -23.66 -6.96 4.67
C GLY A 81 -23.56 -5.55 5.24
N ALA A 82 -22.53 -4.77 4.89
CA ALA A 82 -22.50 -3.35 5.23
C ALA A 82 -23.61 -2.60 4.48
N LEU A 83 -24.45 -1.84 5.19
CA LEU A 83 -25.50 -1.04 4.55
C LEU A 83 -24.92 0.27 4.02
N SER A 84 -25.25 0.63 2.79
CA SER A 84 -24.75 1.82 2.11
C SER A 84 -25.79 2.54 1.26
N ARG A 85 -27.05 2.08 1.27
CA ARG A 85 -28.15 2.61 0.48
C ARG A 85 -29.36 2.88 1.36
N GLY A 86 -29.97 4.05 1.21
CA GLY A 86 -31.18 4.42 1.93
C GLY A 86 -30.96 4.53 3.44
N ILE A 87 -31.95 4.12 4.24
CA ILE A 87 -31.88 4.14 5.70
C ILE A 87 -30.94 3.03 6.17
N ILE A 88 -29.90 3.40 6.92
CA ILE A 88 -28.88 2.47 7.43
C ILE A 88 -28.99 2.25 8.94
N ASN A 89 -29.66 3.16 9.66
CA ASN A 89 -29.91 3.04 11.08
C ASN A 89 -31.19 3.81 11.47
N ILE A 90 -31.94 3.26 12.42
CA ILE A 90 -33.08 3.93 13.07
C ILE A 90 -32.89 3.76 14.58
N ASP A 91 -32.49 4.83 15.25
CA ASP A 91 -32.45 4.88 16.71
C ASP A 91 -33.80 5.36 17.25
N VAL A 92 -34.64 4.41 17.61
CA VAL A 92 -35.98 4.68 18.17
C VAL A 92 -35.92 5.47 19.49
N LYS A 93 -34.85 5.34 20.28
CA LYS A 93 -34.75 6.01 21.58
C LYS A 93 -34.48 7.50 21.42
N THR A 94 -33.59 7.87 20.50
CA THR A 94 -33.27 9.27 20.22
C THR A 94 -34.17 9.88 19.14
N GLY A 95 -34.89 9.05 18.37
CA GLY A 95 -35.68 9.49 17.23
C GLY A 95 -34.84 9.82 16.00
N VAL A 96 -33.57 9.41 15.96
CA VAL A 96 -32.64 9.70 14.86
C VAL A 96 -32.72 8.61 13.79
N THR A 97 -32.85 9.01 12.53
CA THR A 97 -32.75 8.13 11.36
C THR A 97 -31.51 8.52 10.56
N GLU A 98 -30.63 7.57 10.30
CA GLU A 98 -29.44 7.77 9.48
C GLU A 98 -29.69 7.26 8.06
N ILE A 99 -29.38 8.10 7.07
CA ILE A 99 -29.58 7.81 5.65
C ILE A 99 -28.22 7.94 4.96
N ALA A 100 -27.79 6.87 4.28
CA ALA A 100 -26.56 6.88 3.52
C ALA A 100 -26.71 7.77 2.27
N LYS A 101 -25.74 8.67 2.08
CA LYS A 101 -25.65 9.57 0.93
C LYS A 101 -24.26 9.45 0.30
N PRO A 102 -24.15 9.16 -1.01
CA PRO A 102 -22.88 9.19 -1.71
C PRO A 102 -22.20 10.56 -1.62
N MET A 103 -20.87 10.56 -1.60
CA MET A 103 -20.04 11.77 -1.68
C MET A 103 -19.98 12.33 -3.11
N GLY A 104 -20.11 11.48 -4.14
CA GLY A 104 -20.09 11.88 -5.55
C GLY A 104 -18.96 11.20 -6.33
N VAL A 105 -18.04 11.99 -6.90
CA VAL A 105 -16.87 11.49 -7.64
C VAL A 105 -15.62 11.52 -6.78
N ILE A 106 -14.96 10.36 -6.65
CA ILE A 106 -13.75 10.19 -5.83
C ILE A 106 -12.50 10.14 -6.72
N GLY A 107 -11.55 11.02 -6.44
CA GLY A 107 -10.20 10.93 -7.00
C GLY A 107 -9.35 9.98 -6.17
N ALA A 108 -8.96 8.84 -6.71
CA ALA A 108 -8.20 7.82 -5.98
C ALA A 108 -6.77 7.72 -6.52
N ILE A 109 -5.80 8.18 -5.73
CA ILE A 109 -4.37 8.12 -6.05
C ILE A 109 -3.82 6.75 -5.67
N THR A 110 -3.22 6.05 -6.64
CA THR A 110 -2.74 4.66 -6.49
C THR A 110 -1.21 4.58 -6.55
N PRO A 111 -0.54 3.95 -5.57
CA PRO A 111 0.92 3.90 -5.49
C PRO A 111 1.52 2.86 -6.45
N VAL A 112 2.79 3.04 -6.80
CA VAL A 112 3.57 2.09 -7.63
C VAL A 112 3.84 0.75 -6.94
N THR A 113 3.90 0.72 -5.60
CA THR A 113 4.21 -0.50 -4.84
C THR A 113 3.04 -1.49 -4.81
N ASN A 114 1.80 -1.00 -4.92
CA ASN A 114 0.58 -1.81 -4.85
C ASN A 114 -0.43 -1.42 -5.94
N PRO A 115 -0.04 -1.44 -7.22
CA PRO A 115 -0.82 -0.80 -8.29
C PRO A 115 -2.13 -1.54 -8.59
N VAL A 116 -2.19 -2.84 -8.30
CA VAL A 116 -3.39 -3.67 -8.53
C VAL A 116 -4.28 -3.74 -7.28
N ALA A 117 -3.75 -4.26 -6.18
CA ALA A 117 -4.54 -4.52 -4.97
C ALA A 117 -5.18 -3.24 -4.39
N THR A 118 -4.44 -2.12 -4.40
CA THR A 118 -4.99 -0.83 -3.94
C THR A 118 -6.05 -0.31 -4.90
N ALA A 119 -5.85 -0.45 -6.22
CA ALA A 119 -6.84 -0.02 -7.21
C ALA A 119 -8.16 -0.79 -7.06
N ILE A 120 -8.11 -2.13 -7.02
CA ILE A 120 -9.30 -2.98 -6.83
C ILE A 120 -10.01 -2.64 -5.52
N ASN A 121 -9.28 -2.56 -4.40
CA ASN A 121 -9.85 -2.22 -3.10
C ASN A 121 -10.53 -0.84 -3.11
N ASN A 122 -9.87 0.18 -3.65
CA ASN A 122 -10.43 1.52 -3.74
C ASN A 122 -11.70 1.53 -4.60
N ILE A 123 -11.69 0.87 -5.76
CA ILE A 123 -12.91 0.77 -6.58
C ILE A 123 -14.04 0.11 -5.79
N MET A 124 -13.79 -1.04 -5.15
CA MET A 124 -14.83 -1.76 -4.39
C MET A 124 -15.44 -0.89 -3.28
N VAL A 125 -14.60 -0.24 -2.46
CA VAL A 125 -15.08 0.61 -1.35
C VAL A 125 -15.83 1.84 -1.87
N VAL A 126 -15.32 2.48 -2.92
CA VAL A 126 -15.94 3.67 -3.51
C VAL A 126 -17.31 3.35 -4.12
N LEU A 127 -17.40 2.28 -4.91
CA LEU A 127 -18.67 1.83 -5.49
C LEU A 127 -19.65 1.34 -4.42
N LYS A 128 -19.17 0.65 -3.37
CA LYS A 128 -20.04 0.26 -2.24
C LYS A 128 -20.73 1.48 -1.62
N GLY A 129 -20.03 2.60 -1.51
CA GLY A 129 -20.59 3.89 -1.06
C GLY A 129 -21.48 4.62 -2.06
N GLY A 130 -21.78 4.03 -3.23
CA GLY A 130 -22.63 4.64 -4.27
C GLY A 130 -21.97 5.77 -5.07
N ASN A 131 -20.64 5.80 -5.12
CA ASN A 131 -19.85 6.85 -5.76
C ASN A 131 -19.27 6.39 -7.10
N ALA A 132 -18.76 7.33 -7.90
CA ALA A 132 -17.85 7.02 -9.03
C ALA A 132 -16.38 7.22 -8.61
N VAL A 133 -15.46 6.53 -9.27
CA VAL A 133 -14.01 6.61 -9.01
C VAL A 133 -13.22 6.97 -10.26
N ILE A 134 -12.27 7.88 -10.11
CA ILE A 134 -11.21 8.16 -11.09
C ILE A 134 -9.88 7.72 -10.48
N LEU A 135 -9.30 6.65 -11.02
CA LEU A 135 -7.98 6.17 -10.62
C LEU A 135 -6.88 7.02 -11.25
N ALA A 136 -6.10 7.70 -10.42
CA ALA A 136 -4.87 8.36 -10.80
C ALA A 136 -3.67 7.50 -10.37
N SER A 137 -3.27 6.59 -11.25
CA SER A 137 -2.17 5.67 -11.00
C SER A 137 -0.82 6.37 -11.11
N HIS A 138 0.15 5.93 -10.30
CA HIS A 138 1.52 6.39 -10.42
C HIS A 138 2.04 6.23 -11.86
N PRO A 139 2.82 7.18 -12.42
CA PRO A 139 3.28 7.10 -13.82
C PRO A 139 4.01 5.81 -14.19
N SER A 140 4.77 5.24 -13.26
CA SER A 140 5.48 3.95 -13.43
C SER A 140 4.59 2.71 -13.34
N ALA A 141 3.29 2.87 -13.09
CA ALA A 141 2.30 1.79 -13.03
C ALA A 141 1.00 2.15 -13.80
N LYS A 142 1.10 3.07 -14.76
CA LYS A 142 -0.06 3.62 -15.46
C LYS A 142 -0.75 2.58 -16.34
N LYS A 143 0.01 1.72 -17.02
CA LYS A 143 -0.55 0.66 -17.85
C LYS A 143 -1.29 -0.35 -16.98
N THR A 144 -0.73 -0.68 -15.81
CA THR A 144 -1.37 -1.57 -14.83
C THR A 144 -2.69 -0.99 -14.35
N GLY A 145 -2.73 0.31 -14.02
CA GLY A 145 -3.97 0.99 -13.66
C GLY A 145 -5.03 0.96 -14.76
N MET A 146 -4.63 1.20 -16.01
CA MET A 146 -5.50 1.10 -17.17
C MET A 146 -6.05 -0.31 -17.38
N GLU A 147 -5.19 -1.32 -17.20
CA GLU A 147 -5.56 -2.71 -17.36
C GLU A 147 -6.54 -3.18 -16.27
N VAL A 148 -6.34 -2.74 -15.02
CA VAL A 148 -7.30 -2.96 -13.94
C VAL A 148 -8.66 -2.34 -14.28
N VAL A 149 -8.70 -1.08 -14.74
CA VAL A 149 -9.97 -0.43 -15.11
C VAL A 149 -10.63 -1.12 -16.29
N ARG A 150 -9.88 -1.59 -17.29
CA ARG A 150 -10.40 -2.36 -18.42
C ARG A 150 -11.11 -3.63 -17.95
N LEU A 151 -10.44 -4.46 -17.15
CA LEU A 151 -10.99 -5.71 -16.63
C LEU A 151 -12.21 -5.47 -15.72
N VAL A 152 -12.16 -4.44 -14.87
CA VAL A 152 -13.30 -4.07 -14.02
C VAL A 152 -14.50 -3.63 -14.86
N ARG A 153 -14.28 -2.81 -15.90
CA ARG A 153 -15.32 -2.37 -16.82
C ARG A 153 -15.97 -3.55 -17.54
N GLU A 154 -15.19 -4.56 -17.93
CA GLU A 154 -15.71 -5.79 -18.54
C GLU A 154 -16.63 -6.57 -17.61
N GLU A 155 -16.32 -6.64 -16.31
CA GLU A 155 -17.16 -7.33 -15.33
C GLU A 155 -18.44 -6.55 -15.02
N ILE A 156 -18.37 -5.23 -14.83
CA ILE A 156 -19.57 -4.42 -14.52
C ILE A 156 -20.49 -4.23 -15.74
N ASP A 157 -19.97 -4.32 -16.98
CA ASP A 157 -20.80 -4.28 -18.20
C ASP A 157 -21.75 -5.49 -18.30
N LYS A 158 -21.34 -6.65 -17.76
CA LYS A 158 -22.21 -7.84 -17.70
C LYS A 158 -23.47 -7.58 -16.89
N LEU A 159 -23.38 -6.67 -15.91
CA LEU A 159 -24.49 -6.20 -15.08
C LEU A 159 -25.18 -4.96 -15.65
N LYS A 160 -24.72 -4.45 -16.80
CA LYS A 160 -25.19 -3.21 -17.43
C LYS A 160 -25.06 -1.98 -16.52
N ALA A 161 -24.08 -1.99 -15.62
CA ALA A 161 -23.73 -0.83 -14.82
C ALA A 161 -23.02 0.24 -15.69
N PRO A 162 -23.16 1.54 -15.36
CA PRO A 162 -22.49 2.60 -16.12
C PRO A 162 -20.96 2.45 -16.06
N LEU A 163 -20.31 2.30 -17.22
CA LEU A 163 -18.85 2.05 -17.28
C LEU A 163 -18.00 3.20 -16.73
N ASP A 164 -18.51 4.43 -16.83
CA ASP A 164 -17.85 5.63 -16.31
C ASP A 164 -17.92 5.77 -14.78
N LEU A 165 -18.53 4.79 -14.08
CA LEU A 165 -18.36 4.62 -12.64
C LEU A 165 -16.91 4.37 -12.25
N VAL A 166 -16.14 3.72 -13.14
CA VAL A 166 -14.73 3.41 -12.91
C VAL A 166 -13.94 3.97 -14.07
N GLN A 167 -13.12 5.00 -13.81
CA GLN A 167 -12.29 5.67 -14.81
C GLN A 167 -10.82 5.63 -14.38
N THR A 168 -9.92 5.88 -15.33
CA THR A 168 -8.48 6.03 -15.05
C THR A 168 -7.92 7.23 -15.80
N VAL A 169 -6.83 7.77 -15.28
CA VAL A 169 -5.99 8.73 -16.00
C VAL A 169 -5.02 7.98 -16.90
N GLU A 170 -5.13 8.13 -18.21
CA GLU A 170 -4.30 7.41 -19.19
C GLU A 170 -2.84 7.93 -19.23
N GLN A 171 -2.67 9.24 -19.15
CA GLN A 171 -1.36 9.90 -19.12
C GLN A 171 -1.22 10.71 -17.82
N PRO A 172 -0.89 10.06 -16.69
CA PRO A 172 -0.79 10.74 -15.41
C PRO A 172 0.37 11.74 -15.42
N SER A 173 0.08 12.96 -15.03
CA SER A 173 1.05 14.01 -14.71
C SER A 173 0.75 14.57 -13.33
N LYS A 174 1.73 15.26 -12.74
CA LYS A 174 1.53 15.93 -11.44
C LYS A 174 0.38 16.93 -11.53
N ASP A 175 0.37 17.76 -12.57
CA ASP A 175 -0.61 18.81 -12.79
C ASP A 175 -2.01 18.23 -13.01
N LEU A 176 -2.15 17.14 -13.79
CA LEU A 176 -3.43 16.48 -13.99
C LEU A 176 -3.94 15.81 -12.71
N SER A 177 -3.05 15.19 -11.93
CA SER A 177 -3.41 14.62 -10.63
C SER A 177 -3.90 15.70 -9.66
N GLN A 178 -3.24 16.86 -9.64
CA GLN A 178 -3.66 18.01 -8.85
C GLN A 178 -5.02 18.54 -9.30
N GLU A 179 -5.24 18.68 -10.60
CA GLU A 179 -6.52 19.16 -11.15
C GLU A 179 -7.67 18.21 -10.81
N ILE A 180 -7.44 16.89 -10.87
CA ILE A 180 -8.43 15.88 -10.44
C ILE A 180 -8.72 16.03 -8.94
N MET A 181 -7.68 16.16 -8.10
CA MET A 181 -7.87 16.35 -6.65
C MET A 181 -8.68 17.61 -6.34
N HIS A 182 -8.45 18.72 -7.06
CA HIS A 182 -9.20 19.97 -6.87
C HIS A 182 -10.67 19.88 -7.30
N ARG A 183 -11.02 18.97 -8.22
CA ARG A 183 -12.36 18.88 -8.81
C ARG A 183 -13.21 17.73 -8.29
N ALA A 184 -12.58 16.68 -7.79
CA ALA A 184 -13.27 15.57 -7.13
C ALA A 184 -14.08 16.08 -5.93
N ASP A 185 -15.09 15.31 -5.54
CA ASP A 185 -15.87 15.61 -4.33
C ASP A 185 -15.12 15.16 -3.07
N THR A 186 -14.27 14.14 -3.19
CA THR A 186 -13.36 13.65 -2.13
C THR A 186 -12.15 12.96 -2.76
N VAL A 187 -11.02 12.96 -2.05
CA VAL A 187 -9.77 12.34 -2.49
C VAL A 187 -9.39 11.18 -1.58
N ILE A 188 -9.04 10.03 -2.15
CA ILE A 188 -8.33 8.95 -1.45
C ILE A 188 -6.88 8.99 -1.91
N ALA A 189 -5.96 9.32 -1.00
CA ALA A 189 -4.55 9.52 -1.33
C ALA A 189 -3.69 8.43 -0.70
N THR A 190 -3.40 7.37 -1.47
CA THR A 190 -2.45 6.34 -1.07
C THR A 190 -1.12 6.55 -1.80
N GLY A 191 -0.13 7.11 -1.10
CA GLY A 191 1.18 7.41 -1.66
C GLY A 191 2.10 8.07 -0.64
N GLY A 192 3.24 8.57 -1.10
CA GLY A 192 4.20 9.25 -0.23
C GLY A 192 3.66 10.56 0.37
N SER A 193 4.32 11.03 1.43
CA SER A 193 3.92 12.22 2.21
C SER A 193 3.70 13.48 1.37
N VAL A 194 4.49 13.68 0.32
CA VAL A 194 4.32 14.82 -0.62
C VAL A 194 2.97 14.77 -1.33
N MET A 195 2.55 13.59 -1.80
CA MET A 195 1.26 13.40 -2.47
C MET A 195 0.10 13.55 -1.49
N VAL A 196 0.24 12.97 -0.28
CA VAL A 196 -0.77 13.09 0.77
C VAL A 196 -0.96 14.55 1.19
N LYS A 197 0.13 15.30 1.37
CA LYS A 197 0.06 16.75 1.65
C LYS A 197 -0.63 17.51 0.52
N ALA A 198 -0.36 17.16 -0.74
CA ALA A 198 -1.04 17.76 -1.89
C ALA A 198 -2.55 17.49 -1.86
N ALA A 199 -2.98 16.26 -1.52
CA ALA A 199 -4.39 15.91 -1.37
C ALA A 199 -5.08 16.74 -0.27
N TYR A 200 -4.47 16.88 0.91
CA TYR A 200 -4.99 17.74 1.98
C TYR A 200 -4.95 19.25 1.63
N SER A 201 -4.14 19.65 0.65
CA SER A 201 -4.05 21.04 0.17
C SER A 201 -4.96 21.31 -1.04
N SER A 202 -5.75 20.32 -1.49
CA SER A 202 -6.60 20.42 -2.69
C SER A 202 -7.87 21.25 -2.48
N GLY A 203 -8.20 21.61 -1.24
CA GLY A 203 -9.48 22.25 -0.91
C GLY A 203 -10.67 21.29 -0.89
N LYS A 204 -10.42 19.97 -0.98
CA LYS A 204 -11.43 18.91 -0.86
C LYS A 204 -11.17 18.03 0.36
N PRO A 205 -12.20 17.39 0.93
CA PRO A 205 -12.00 16.32 1.91
C PRO A 205 -11.06 15.25 1.34
N ALA A 206 -10.06 14.85 2.13
CA ALA A 206 -9.05 13.90 1.73
C ALA A 206 -8.85 12.82 2.80
N LEU A 207 -8.73 11.57 2.35
CA LEU A 207 -8.37 10.41 3.15
C LEU A 207 -6.95 10.00 2.75
N GLY A 208 -5.97 10.55 3.48
CA GLY A 208 -4.55 10.31 3.25
C GLY A 208 -3.97 9.25 4.19
N VAL A 209 -2.86 8.62 3.77
CA VAL A 209 -2.10 7.65 4.57
C VAL A 209 -0.80 8.23 5.13
N GLY A 210 -0.19 7.55 6.10
CA GLY A 210 1.13 7.86 6.65
C GLY A 210 2.27 7.08 5.98
N GLN A 211 3.50 7.37 6.39
CA GLN A 211 4.68 6.56 6.05
C GLN A 211 4.67 5.24 6.82
N GLY A 212 5.26 4.19 6.26
CA GLY A 212 5.37 2.90 6.93
C GLY A 212 6.68 2.78 7.70
N ASN A 213 6.64 2.60 9.02
CA ASN A 213 7.85 2.31 9.81
C ASN A 213 7.54 1.39 11.01
N ALA A 214 6.95 0.23 10.71
CA ALA A 214 6.52 -0.71 11.75
C ALA A 214 7.70 -1.22 12.60
N VAL A 215 7.56 -1.13 13.91
CA VAL A 215 8.54 -1.60 14.91
C VAL A 215 7.93 -2.73 15.72
N VAL A 216 8.67 -3.82 15.90
CA VAL A 216 8.21 -5.00 16.67
C VAL A 216 9.14 -5.26 17.85
N ILE A 217 8.61 -5.25 19.07
CA ILE A 217 9.35 -5.67 20.26
C ILE A 217 9.27 -7.20 20.38
N ILE A 218 10.42 -7.85 20.60
CA ILE A 218 10.51 -9.27 20.94
C ILE A 218 10.94 -9.36 22.41
N ASP A 219 9.98 -9.76 23.25
CA ASP A 219 10.16 -9.98 24.69
C ASP A 219 10.59 -11.42 24.99
N PRO A 220 11.37 -11.69 26.06
CA PRO A 220 11.78 -13.05 26.43
C PRO A 220 10.62 -14.03 26.69
N SER A 221 9.41 -13.52 27.00
CA SER A 221 8.21 -14.35 27.16
C SER A 221 7.56 -14.77 25.84
N ALA A 222 8.00 -14.22 24.70
CA ALA A 222 7.46 -14.55 23.39
C ALA A 222 7.86 -15.96 22.96
N ASN A 223 7.00 -16.61 22.17
CA ASN A 223 7.44 -17.77 21.39
C ASN A 223 8.35 -17.26 20.25
N ILE A 224 9.66 -17.44 20.42
CA ILE A 224 10.66 -16.88 19.52
C ILE A 224 10.55 -17.48 18.11
N ASP A 225 10.26 -18.77 17.97
CA ASP A 225 10.06 -19.40 16.65
C ASP A 225 8.89 -18.76 15.90
N ASP A 226 7.73 -18.65 16.56
CA ASP A 226 6.52 -18.05 15.97
C ASP A 226 6.71 -16.55 15.65
N ALA A 227 7.41 -15.81 16.53
CA ALA A 227 7.72 -14.40 16.31
C ALA A 227 8.62 -14.23 15.07
N VAL A 228 9.73 -14.98 14.99
CA VAL A 228 10.65 -14.91 13.84
C VAL A 228 9.98 -15.37 12.55
N ASP A 229 9.14 -16.42 12.59
CA ASP A 229 8.33 -16.87 11.46
C ASP A 229 7.46 -15.75 10.88
N LYS A 230 6.71 -15.07 11.74
CA LYS A 230 5.79 -14.00 11.34
C LYS A 230 6.52 -12.77 10.82
N ILE A 231 7.55 -12.30 11.55
CA ILE A 231 8.33 -11.13 11.17
C ILE A 231 9.06 -11.39 9.85
N PHE A 232 9.68 -12.56 9.69
CA PHE A 232 10.35 -12.91 8.44
C PHE A 232 9.38 -12.99 7.27
N ALA A 233 8.20 -13.61 7.46
CA ALA A 233 7.17 -13.68 6.44
C ALA A 233 6.66 -12.29 6.06
N GLY A 234 6.36 -11.42 7.03
CA GLY A 234 5.91 -10.05 6.80
C GLY A 234 6.95 -9.21 6.05
N LYS A 235 8.21 -9.28 6.48
CA LYS A 235 9.32 -8.54 5.89
C LYS A 235 9.64 -8.96 4.45
N THR A 236 9.62 -10.26 4.17
CA THR A 236 10.04 -10.78 2.87
C THR A 236 8.93 -10.79 1.84
N PHE A 237 7.67 -10.70 2.27
CA PHE A 237 6.50 -10.78 1.39
C PHE A 237 6.51 -9.71 0.29
N ASP A 238 6.47 -10.17 -0.97
CA ASP A 238 6.51 -9.32 -2.17
C ASP A 238 7.65 -8.27 -2.10
N TYR A 239 8.78 -8.64 -1.50
CA TYR A 239 9.93 -7.77 -1.24
C TYR A 239 9.62 -6.48 -0.48
N ALA A 240 8.78 -6.56 0.56
CA ALA A 240 8.41 -5.44 1.42
C ALA A 240 7.64 -4.32 0.69
N THR A 241 6.78 -4.65 -0.28
CA THR A 241 5.88 -3.67 -0.93
C THR A 241 4.76 -3.13 -0.03
N SER A 242 4.56 -3.73 1.15
CA SER A 242 3.58 -3.22 2.13
C SER A 242 4.23 -2.17 3.04
N CYS A 243 3.57 -1.04 3.26
CA CYS A 243 3.98 -0.07 4.28
C CYS A 243 3.88 -0.63 5.71
N SER A 244 3.10 -1.69 5.89
CA SER A 244 2.99 -2.40 7.16
C SER A 244 4.07 -3.47 7.37
N SER A 245 5.00 -3.64 6.42
CA SER A 245 6.09 -4.61 6.59
C SER A 245 7.02 -4.13 7.70
N GLU A 246 7.56 -5.06 8.48
CA GLU A 246 8.42 -4.76 9.60
C GLU A 246 9.65 -3.96 9.12
N SER A 247 9.89 -2.83 9.76
CA SER A 247 11.05 -1.99 9.46
C SER A 247 12.16 -2.21 10.48
N SER A 248 11.78 -2.43 11.75
CA SER A 248 12.72 -2.64 12.84
C SER A 248 12.18 -3.69 13.82
N ILE A 249 13.10 -4.46 14.41
CA ILE A 249 12.84 -5.27 15.59
C ILE A 249 13.63 -4.71 16.77
N VAL A 250 13.04 -4.76 17.95
CA VAL A 250 13.64 -4.33 19.22
C VAL A 250 13.69 -5.58 20.09
N VAL A 251 14.89 -6.12 20.29
CA VAL A 251 15.11 -7.47 20.82
C VAL A 251 15.78 -7.39 22.18
N GLN A 252 15.27 -8.16 23.13
CA GLN A 252 15.83 -8.17 24.48
C GLN A 252 17.21 -8.85 24.48
N ASP A 253 18.18 -8.25 25.19
CA ASP A 253 19.59 -8.68 25.18
C ASP A 253 19.82 -10.17 25.45
N ALA A 254 19.10 -10.75 26.40
CA ALA A 254 19.25 -12.15 26.82
C ALA A 254 18.77 -13.15 25.75
N ILE A 255 17.89 -12.75 24.83
CA ILE A 255 17.40 -13.61 23.74
C ILE A 255 17.97 -13.21 22.36
N TYR A 256 18.79 -12.16 22.29
CA TYR A 256 19.33 -11.65 21.04
C TYR A 256 20.00 -12.74 20.19
N GLY A 257 20.92 -13.51 20.79
CA GLY A 257 21.65 -14.56 20.07
C GLY A 257 20.72 -15.61 19.45
N GLU A 258 19.72 -16.06 20.21
CA GLU A 258 18.73 -17.02 19.73
C GLU A 258 17.90 -16.48 18.56
N VAL A 259 17.43 -15.23 18.67
CA VAL A 259 16.64 -14.56 17.62
C VAL A 259 17.45 -14.47 16.32
N ILE A 260 18.71 -14.03 16.39
CA ILE A 260 19.57 -13.90 15.20
C ILE A 260 19.80 -15.23 14.51
N GLU A 261 20.10 -16.28 15.26
CA GLU A 261 20.33 -17.61 14.69
C GLU A 261 19.07 -18.17 14.01
N LYS A 262 17.88 -17.92 14.57
CA LYS A 262 16.61 -18.31 13.92
C LYS A 262 16.36 -17.52 12.63
N PHE A 263 16.67 -16.22 12.58
CA PHE A 263 16.58 -15.45 11.34
C PHE A 263 17.58 -15.95 10.28
N LYS A 264 18.82 -16.26 10.67
CA LYS A 264 19.84 -16.84 9.78
C LYS A 264 19.39 -18.20 9.23
N ALA A 265 18.81 -19.06 10.07
CA ALA A 265 18.27 -20.35 9.65
C ALA A 265 17.17 -20.24 8.57
N LYS A 266 16.47 -19.10 8.49
CA LYS A 266 15.51 -18.79 7.41
C LYS A 266 16.14 -18.21 6.15
N GLY A 267 17.44 -17.94 6.16
CA GLY A 267 18.19 -17.35 5.07
C GLY A 267 18.36 -15.83 5.19
N SER A 268 18.29 -15.26 6.39
CA SER A 268 18.67 -13.86 6.59
C SER A 268 20.19 -13.73 6.73
N HIS A 269 20.75 -12.63 6.22
CA HIS A 269 22.18 -12.31 6.37
C HIS A 269 22.37 -11.17 7.36
N LEU A 270 23.12 -11.40 8.43
CA LEU A 270 23.54 -10.35 9.34
C LEU A 270 24.74 -9.62 8.73
N VAL A 271 24.54 -8.35 8.38
CA VAL A 271 25.55 -7.61 7.62
C VAL A 271 26.69 -7.17 8.53
N SER A 272 27.90 -7.18 7.98
CA SER A 272 29.07 -6.55 8.60
C SER A 272 28.96 -5.02 8.59
N LEU A 273 29.83 -4.33 9.33
CA LEU A 273 29.90 -2.86 9.31
C LEU A 273 30.20 -2.30 7.91
N GLU A 274 31.04 -2.99 7.14
CA GLU A 274 31.35 -2.60 5.76
C GLU A 274 30.13 -2.77 4.84
N GLU A 275 29.45 -3.92 4.92
CA GLU A 275 28.23 -4.18 4.16
C GLU A 275 27.09 -3.21 4.56
N LYS A 276 26.96 -2.88 5.85
CA LYS A 276 26.01 -1.86 6.34
C LYS A 276 26.27 -0.51 5.67
N ALA A 277 27.52 -0.07 5.59
CA ALA A 277 27.89 1.20 4.96
C ALA A 277 27.55 1.20 3.46
N LYS A 278 27.88 0.09 2.76
CA LYS A 278 27.55 -0.11 1.34
C LYS A 278 26.03 -0.11 1.10
N LEU A 279 25.27 -0.89 1.88
CA LEU A 279 23.81 -0.89 1.82
C LEU A 279 23.22 0.50 2.07
N GLY A 280 23.73 1.23 3.07
CA GLY A 280 23.28 2.59 3.38
C GLY A 280 23.45 3.53 2.20
N ALA A 281 24.63 3.55 1.57
CA ALA A 281 24.92 4.37 0.40
C ALA A 281 24.06 4.00 -0.83
N THR A 282 23.67 2.73 -0.95
CA THR A 282 22.85 2.24 -2.06
C THR A 282 21.36 2.49 -1.86
N ILE A 283 20.86 2.37 -0.62
CA ILE A 283 19.44 2.57 -0.29
C ILE A 283 19.07 4.04 -0.25
N TRP A 284 19.93 4.92 0.25
CA TRP A 284 19.65 6.36 0.31
C TRP A 284 20.59 7.15 -0.59
N THR A 285 20.01 7.98 -1.46
CA THR A 285 20.76 8.92 -2.31
C THR A 285 20.21 10.32 -2.06
N ASN A 286 21.08 11.26 -1.65
CA ASN A 286 20.69 12.63 -1.31
C ASN A 286 19.57 12.71 -0.24
N GLY A 287 19.59 11.80 0.74
CA GLY A 287 18.62 11.75 1.83
C GLY A 287 17.24 11.19 1.48
N ALA A 288 17.04 10.70 0.25
CA ALA A 288 15.82 10.03 -0.20
C ALA A 288 16.09 8.57 -0.53
N ILE A 289 15.08 7.71 -0.38
CA ILE A 289 15.17 6.30 -0.78
C ILE A 289 15.38 6.22 -2.30
N ASN A 290 16.39 5.49 -2.71
CA ASN A 290 16.73 5.22 -4.09
C ASN A 290 15.68 4.29 -4.73
N GLY A 291 14.91 4.81 -5.68
CA GLY A 291 13.87 4.04 -6.38
C GLY A 291 14.35 2.77 -7.08
N LYS A 292 15.67 2.62 -7.32
CA LYS A 292 16.25 1.41 -7.92
C LYS A 292 16.24 0.21 -6.98
N VAL A 293 16.24 0.42 -5.66
CA VAL A 293 16.25 -0.67 -4.67
C VAL A 293 14.87 -1.00 -4.11
N VAL A 294 13.91 -0.08 -4.28
CA VAL A 294 12.56 -0.21 -3.73
C VAL A 294 11.93 -1.51 -4.22
N CYS A 295 11.57 -2.35 -3.25
CA CYS A 295 10.89 -3.62 -3.47
C CYS A 295 11.59 -4.56 -4.47
N LYS A 296 12.94 -4.60 -4.45
CA LYS A 296 13.75 -5.53 -5.24
C LYS A 296 14.15 -6.75 -4.43
N SER A 297 14.58 -7.78 -5.15
CA SER A 297 15.16 -8.97 -4.52
C SER A 297 16.42 -8.60 -3.71
N PRO A 298 16.71 -9.32 -2.62
CA PRO A 298 17.94 -9.14 -1.85
C PRO A 298 19.20 -9.22 -2.73
N GLU A 299 19.25 -10.17 -3.66
CA GLU A 299 20.36 -10.34 -4.61
C GLU A 299 20.60 -9.08 -5.46
N ALA A 300 19.53 -8.48 -5.99
CA ALA A 300 19.63 -7.26 -6.78
C ALA A 300 20.14 -6.07 -5.94
N ILE A 301 19.70 -5.99 -4.68
CA ILE A 301 20.17 -4.95 -3.74
C ILE A 301 21.65 -5.17 -3.39
N ALA A 302 22.06 -6.40 -3.06
CA ALA A 302 23.46 -6.74 -2.78
C ALA A 302 24.37 -6.44 -3.97
N THR A 303 23.94 -6.82 -5.19
CA THR A 303 24.67 -6.54 -6.42
C THR A 303 24.82 -5.03 -6.64
N LEU A 304 23.76 -4.24 -6.44
CA LEU A 304 23.81 -2.78 -6.54
C LEU A 304 24.64 -2.11 -5.44
N ALA A 305 24.89 -2.81 -4.34
CA ALA A 305 25.71 -2.35 -3.21
C ALA A 305 27.15 -2.86 -3.26
N ASP A 306 27.55 -3.57 -4.33
CA ASP A 306 28.86 -4.20 -4.44
C ASP A 306 29.18 -5.12 -3.24
N ILE A 307 28.17 -5.86 -2.77
CA ILE A 307 28.29 -6.90 -1.76
C ILE A 307 28.35 -8.25 -2.48
N THR A 308 29.50 -8.92 -2.37
CA THR A 308 29.83 -10.10 -3.18
C THR A 308 29.93 -11.39 -2.39
N SER A 309 29.73 -11.35 -1.07
CA SER A 309 29.72 -12.55 -0.22
C SER A 309 28.60 -13.49 -0.66
N GLU A 310 28.89 -14.80 -0.70
CA GLU A 310 27.93 -15.80 -1.16
C GLU A 310 26.71 -15.86 -0.23
N GLU A 311 26.89 -15.64 1.08
CA GLU A 311 25.79 -15.56 2.03
C GLU A 311 24.85 -14.38 1.72
N ALA A 312 25.39 -13.19 1.42
CA ALA A 312 24.59 -12.02 1.11
C ALA A 312 23.84 -12.14 -0.22
N LEU A 313 24.47 -12.71 -1.24
CA LEU A 313 23.84 -12.90 -2.56
C LEU A 313 22.71 -13.92 -2.53
N LYS A 314 22.77 -14.90 -1.61
CA LYS A 314 21.70 -15.90 -1.40
C LYS A 314 20.70 -15.50 -0.31
N ALA A 315 20.90 -14.36 0.34
CA ALA A 315 20.05 -13.91 1.43
C ALA A 315 18.60 -13.69 0.94
N LYS A 316 17.65 -13.88 1.85
CA LYS A 316 16.24 -13.53 1.66
C LYS A 316 15.87 -12.21 2.34
N CYS A 317 16.68 -11.79 3.31
CA CYS A 317 16.52 -10.57 4.10
C CYS A 317 17.89 -10.15 4.64
N PHE A 318 18.16 -8.86 4.75
CA PHE A 318 19.35 -8.33 5.41
C PHE A 318 18.98 -7.84 6.81
N LEU A 319 19.76 -8.26 7.80
CA LEU A 319 19.64 -7.79 9.17
C LEU A 319 20.72 -6.74 9.44
N VAL A 320 20.33 -5.59 9.97
CA VAL A 320 21.23 -4.47 10.24
C VAL A 320 21.11 -4.06 11.71
N GLU A 321 22.15 -4.27 12.50
CA GLU A 321 22.21 -3.70 13.84
C GLU A 321 22.27 -2.17 13.78
N GLU A 322 21.47 -1.51 14.61
CA GLU A 322 21.42 -0.05 14.71
C GLU A 322 21.35 0.39 16.17
N GLU A 323 22.07 1.46 16.49
CA GLU A 323 22.16 2.03 17.84
C GLU A 323 21.54 3.43 17.90
N GLY A 324 21.50 4.15 16.77
CA GLY A 324 20.94 5.49 16.71
C GLY A 324 19.62 5.59 15.96
N ILE A 325 18.90 6.67 16.20
CA ILE A 325 17.59 6.94 15.61
C ILE A 325 17.60 8.36 15.03
N GLY A 326 17.07 8.52 13.82
CA GLY A 326 16.93 9.81 13.14
C GLY A 326 17.64 9.89 11.80
N LYS A 327 17.80 11.10 11.28
CA LYS A 327 18.34 11.37 9.93
C LYS A 327 19.75 10.85 9.71
N GLU A 328 20.61 10.95 10.74
CA GLU A 328 21.97 10.44 10.71
C GLU A 328 22.05 8.90 10.81
N HIS A 329 20.94 8.26 11.19
CA HIS A 329 20.79 6.81 11.33
C HIS A 329 19.65 6.30 10.45
N PRO A 330 19.79 6.37 9.11
CA PRO A 330 18.69 6.17 8.18
C PRO A 330 18.03 4.79 8.27
N PHE A 331 18.75 3.77 8.74
CA PHE A 331 18.19 2.44 9.00
C PHE A 331 17.09 2.45 10.06
N SER A 332 17.03 3.44 10.96
CA SER A 332 15.90 3.61 11.90
C SER A 332 14.58 4.01 11.23
N GLY A 333 14.61 4.48 9.97
CA GLY A 333 13.44 4.95 9.23
C GLY A 333 12.82 3.93 8.26
N GLU A 334 11.88 4.37 7.45
CA GLU A 334 11.28 3.58 6.37
C GLU A 334 12.34 3.21 5.31
N LYS A 335 12.31 1.95 4.86
CA LYS A 335 13.30 1.40 3.92
C LYS A 335 12.69 0.92 2.60
N LEU A 336 11.42 0.46 2.62
CA LEU A 336 10.72 -0.16 1.48
C LEU A 336 11.56 -1.23 0.75
N THR A 337 12.37 -1.95 1.51
CA THR A 337 13.20 -3.07 1.07
C THR A 337 13.17 -4.19 2.11
N VAL A 338 13.74 -5.33 1.74
CA VAL A 338 13.96 -6.51 2.58
C VAL A 338 15.11 -6.34 3.58
N VAL A 339 15.35 -5.11 4.06
CA VAL A 339 16.32 -4.78 5.11
C VAL A 339 15.61 -4.52 6.43
N LEU A 340 15.89 -5.34 7.45
CA LEU A 340 15.32 -5.27 8.79
C LEU A 340 16.36 -4.74 9.78
N SER A 341 16.01 -3.67 10.48
CA SER A 341 16.89 -3.11 11.50
C SER A 341 16.70 -3.81 12.84
N ILE A 342 17.77 -3.95 13.61
CA ILE A 342 17.76 -4.59 14.91
C ILE A 342 18.28 -3.59 15.93
N PHE A 343 17.45 -3.32 16.93
CA PHE A 343 17.82 -2.61 18.13
C PHE A 343 17.83 -3.61 19.28
N LYS A 344 18.72 -3.40 20.24
CA LYS A 344 18.76 -4.16 21.49
C LYS A 344 18.16 -3.34 22.61
N TYR A 345 17.60 -4.01 23.61
CA TYR A 345 17.17 -3.38 24.84
C TYR A 345 17.47 -4.28 26.04
N SER A 346 17.77 -3.65 27.17
CA SER A 346 18.03 -4.33 28.44
C SER A 346 16.76 -4.47 29.28
N ASP A 347 15.94 -3.41 29.35
CA ASP A 347 14.65 -3.40 30.06
C ASP A 347 13.49 -2.86 29.21
N PHE A 348 12.26 -3.15 29.63
CA PHE A 348 11.08 -2.86 28.81
C PHE A 348 10.83 -1.37 28.60
N ASP A 349 11.23 -0.51 29.55
CA ASP A 349 11.06 0.94 29.40
C ASP A 349 11.99 1.47 28.29
N GLU A 350 13.20 0.93 28.17
CA GLU A 350 14.10 1.21 27.05
C GLU A 350 13.49 0.75 25.71
N ALA A 351 12.86 -0.42 25.66
CA ALA A 351 12.18 -0.88 24.44
C ALA A 351 11.07 0.10 24.01
N LEU A 352 10.30 0.64 24.96
CA LEU A 352 9.28 1.65 24.69
C LEU A 352 9.88 2.98 24.22
N ASP A 353 10.99 3.43 24.81
CA ASP A 353 11.70 4.64 24.35
C ASP A 353 12.17 4.49 22.90
N ILE A 354 12.78 3.36 22.57
CA ILE A 354 13.25 3.05 21.21
C ILE A 354 12.08 3.12 20.22
N VAL A 355 10.96 2.44 20.52
CA VAL A 355 9.76 2.47 19.66
C VAL A 355 9.26 3.89 19.48
N ASN A 356 9.06 4.63 20.58
CA ASN A 356 8.53 5.99 20.55
C ASN A 356 9.43 6.94 19.75
N ARG A 357 10.75 6.81 19.88
CA ARG A 357 11.72 7.65 19.14
C ARG A 357 11.74 7.32 17.66
N ILE A 358 11.65 6.04 17.29
CA ILE A 358 11.56 5.62 15.89
C ILE A 358 10.29 6.18 15.25
N THR A 359 9.13 5.99 15.89
CA THR A 359 7.86 6.44 15.32
C THR A 359 7.73 7.96 15.33
N SER A 360 8.27 8.65 16.33
CA SER A 360 8.30 10.13 16.35
C SER A 360 9.17 10.71 15.22
N TYR A 361 10.19 9.98 14.78
CA TYR A 361 11.00 10.37 13.64
C TYR A 361 10.28 10.11 12.30
N GLN A 362 9.79 8.88 12.11
CA GLN A 362 8.98 8.45 10.97
C GLN A 362 8.00 7.38 11.45
N GLY A 363 6.70 7.69 11.50
CA GLY A 363 5.65 6.76 11.96
C GLY A 363 4.33 7.45 12.26
#